data_AF-A0A7X9L084-F1
#
_entry.id   AF-A0A7X9L084-F1
#
_cell.length_a   1.000
_cell.length_b   1.000
_cell.length_c   1.000
_cell.angle_alpha   90.00
_cell.angle_beta   90.00
_cell.angle_gamma   90.00
#
_symmetry.space_group_name_H-M   'P 1'
#
loop_
_entity.id
_entity.type
_entity.pdbx_description
1 polymer ?
#
loop_
_entity_poly.entity_id
_entity_poly.type
_entity_poly.pdbx_seq_one_letter_code
_entity_poly.pdbx_strand_id
1 'polypeptide(L)'
;MNNLKKLREEIDLIDNELMPLFLKRMGIIAKMAKEKHSLGLEIYSPEREAEILKNVSQKSGDMEAYATELYNKLFELSRNYQKDIIGKIIS
;
A
#
# COMPACT_ATOMS: atom_id res chain seq x y z
N MET A 1 -14.25 33.28 -2.78
CA MET A 1 -13.69 31.95 -2.46
C MET A 1 -12.26 32.13 -2.00
N ASN A 2 -11.86 31.67 -0.80
CA ASN A 2 -10.50 31.90 -0.31
C ASN A 2 -9.52 30.87 -0.88
N ASN A 3 -8.22 31.18 -0.84
CA ASN A 3 -7.18 30.34 -1.42
C ASN A 3 -7.13 28.93 -0.79
N LEU A 4 -7.39 28.82 0.52
CA LEU A 4 -7.42 27.55 1.23
C LEU A 4 -8.50 26.60 0.69
N LYS A 5 -9.67 27.12 0.30
CA LYS A 5 -10.73 26.28 -0.27
C LYS A 5 -10.30 25.67 -1.61
N LYS A 6 -9.63 26.43 -2.48
CA LYS A 6 -9.13 25.92 -3.76
C LYS A 6 -8.08 24.81 -3.57
N LEU A 7 -7.14 25.02 -2.66
CA LEU A 7 -6.12 24.02 -2.34
C LEU A 7 -6.74 22.72 -1.79
N ARG A 8 -7.82 22.82 -1.01
CA ARG A 8 -8.55 21.63 -0.55
C ARG A 8 -9.27 20.91 -1.68
N GLU A 9 -9.91 21.66 -2.59
CA GLU A 9 -10.54 21.08 -3.77
C GLU A 9 -9.52 20.32 -4.64
N GLU A 10 -8.29 20.83 -4.78
CA GLU A 10 -7.21 20.12 -5.48
C GLU A 10 -6.79 18.82 -4.76
N ILE A 11 -6.70 18.83 -3.43
CA ILE A 11 -6.44 17.61 -2.64
C ILE A 11 -7.58 16.61 -2.80
N ASP A 12 -8.83 17.07 -2.70
CA ASP A 12 -10.01 16.21 -2.84
C ASP A 12 -10.01 15.48 -4.19
N LEU A 13 -9.59 16.15 -5.27
CA LEU A 13 -9.44 15.53 -6.59
C LEU A 13 -8.37 14.43 -6.59
N ILE A 14 -7.22 14.66 -5.97
CA ILE A 14 -6.16 13.66 -5.84
C ILE A 14 -6.64 12.46 -5.00
N ASP A 15 -7.31 12.71 -3.88
CA ASP A 15 -7.80 11.67 -2.99
C ASP A 15 -8.88 10.79 -3.66
N ASN A 16 -9.69 11.38 -4.54
CA ASN A 16 -10.65 10.66 -5.38
C ASN A 16 -9.97 9.69 -6.36
N GLU A 17 -8.72 9.94 -6.75
CA GLU A 17 -7.92 9.00 -7.56
C GLU A 17 -7.15 8.00 -6.69
N LEU A 18 -6.63 8.45 -5.54
CA LEU A 18 -5.84 7.63 -4.64
C LEU A 18 -6.66 6.47 -4.04
N MET A 19 -7.91 6.71 -3.67
CA MET A 19 -8.76 5.69 -3.05
C MET A 19 -9.03 4.49 -3.98
N PRO A 20 -9.47 4.66 -5.24
CA PRO A 20 -9.57 3.56 -6.20
C PRO A 20 -8.25 2.80 -6.42
N LEU A 21 -7.12 3.50 -6.48
CA LEU A 21 -5.80 2.87 -6.65
C LEU A 21 -5.43 2.02 -5.44
N PHE A 22 -5.70 2.52 -4.23
CA PHE A 22 -5.50 1.77 -2.99
C PHE A 22 -6.38 0.51 -2.95
N LEU A 23 -7.67 0.63 -3.27
CA LEU A 23 -8.59 -0.53 -3.30
C LEU A 23 -8.14 -1.58 -4.32
N LYS A 24 -7.71 -1.15 -5.52
CA LYS A 24 -7.15 -2.04 -6.54
C LYS A 24 -5.90 -2.77 -6.03
N ARG A 25 -4.99 -2.05 -5.36
CA ARG A 25 -3.80 -2.63 -4.74
C ARG A 25 -4.19 -3.68 -3.70
N MET A 26 -5.14 -3.38 -2.82
CA MET A 26 -5.61 -4.34 -1.79
C MET A 26 -6.29 -5.57 -2.39
N GLY A 27 -7.03 -5.42 -3.51
CA GLY A 27 -7.57 -6.56 -4.26
C GLY A 27 -6.49 -7.50 -4.81
N ILE A 28 -5.33 -6.97 -5.20
CA ILE A 28 -4.17 -7.78 -5.63
C ILE A 28 -3.53 -8.47 -4.41
N ILE A 29 -3.38 -7.77 -3.29
CA ILE A 29 -2.89 -8.36 -2.03
C ILE A 29 -3.75 -9.55 -1.61
N ALA A 30 -5.06 -9.50 -1.80
CA ALA A 30 -5.94 -10.63 -1.52
C ALA A 30 -5.66 -11.87 -2.37
N LYS A 31 -5.35 -11.68 -3.65
CA LYS A 31 -4.93 -12.76 -4.56
C LYS A 31 -3.57 -13.32 -4.14
N MET A 32 -2.63 -12.45 -3.81
CA MET A 32 -1.31 -12.83 -3.32
C MET A 32 -1.39 -13.64 -2.02
N ALA A 33 -2.29 -13.29 -1.09
CA ALA A 33 -2.51 -14.03 0.15
C ALA A 33 -2.85 -15.50 -0.12
N LYS A 34 -3.79 -15.73 -1.05
CA LYS A 34 -4.25 -17.07 -1.44
C LYS A 34 -3.14 -17.88 -2.11
N GLU A 35 -2.40 -17.24 -3.00
CA GLU A 35 -1.27 -17.86 -3.71
C GLU A 35 -0.11 -18.22 -2.77
N LYS A 36 0.25 -17.31 -1.87
CA LYS A 36 1.29 -17.60 -0.86
C LYS A 36 0.87 -18.75 0.04
N HIS A 37 -0.39 -18.79 0.45
CA HIS A 37 -0.90 -19.88 1.27
C HIS A 37 -0.86 -21.24 0.54
N SER A 38 -1.29 -21.29 -0.73
CA SER A 38 -1.25 -22.54 -1.52
C SER A 38 0.19 -23.03 -1.76
N LEU A 39 1.15 -22.12 -1.83
CA LEU A 39 2.58 -22.42 -2.00
C LEU A 39 3.34 -22.61 -0.68
N GLY A 40 2.69 -22.43 0.47
CA GLY A 40 3.35 -22.50 1.79
C GLY A 40 4.37 -21.38 2.06
N LEU A 41 4.23 -20.22 1.39
CA LEU A 41 5.12 -19.07 1.51
C LEU A 41 4.70 -18.12 2.64
N GLU A 42 5.68 -17.44 3.22
CA GLU A 42 5.45 -16.46 4.29
C GLU A 42 4.78 -15.16 3.77
N ILE A 43 3.96 -14.56 4.64
CA ILE A 43 3.33 -13.25 4.37
C ILE A 43 4.39 -12.15 4.27
N TYR A 44 5.38 -12.18 5.17
CA TYR A 44 6.47 -11.21 5.18
C TYR A 44 7.44 -11.49 4.04
N SER A 45 7.89 -10.44 3.36
CA SER A 45 8.82 -10.55 2.23
C SER A 45 9.78 -9.36 2.26
N PRO A 46 10.76 -9.38 3.18
CA PRO A 46 11.64 -8.24 3.45
C PRO A 46 12.41 -7.77 2.22
N GLU A 47 12.87 -8.70 1.38
CA GLU A 47 13.61 -8.39 0.15
C GLU A 47 12.73 -7.59 -0.82
N ARG A 48 11.45 -7.98 -0.94
CA ARG A 48 10.49 -7.29 -1.81
C ARG A 48 10.13 -5.90 -1.28
N GLU A 49 9.95 -5.77 0.04
CA GLU A 49 9.68 -4.48 0.67
C GLU A 49 10.87 -3.52 0.51
N ALA A 50 12.10 -4.01 0.71
CA ALA A 50 13.34 -3.24 0.52
C ALA A 50 13.52 -2.77 -0.93
N GLU A 51 13.22 -3.63 -1.92
CA GLU A 51 13.26 -3.25 -3.34
C GLU A 51 12.30 -2.10 -3.66
N ILE A 52 11.07 -2.17 -3.12
CA ILE A 52 10.08 -1.11 -3.33
C ILE A 52 10.52 0.17 -2.64
N LEU A 53 11.02 0.12 -1.40
CA LEU A 53 11.50 1.31 -0.68
C LEU A 53 12.66 1.99 -1.41
N LYS A 54 13.61 1.21 -1.94
CA LYS A 54 14.69 1.75 -2.77
C LYS A 54 14.15 2.51 -3.98
N ASN A 55 13.18 1.92 -4.69
CA ASN A 55 12.55 2.56 -5.84
C ASN A 55 11.75 3.82 -5.47
N VAL A 56 11.14 3.84 -4.28
CA VAL A 56 10.38 4.98 -3.76
C VAL A 56 11.32 6.12 -3.42
N SER A 57 12.36 5.87 -2.61
CA SER A 57 13.39 6.85 -2.24
C SER A 57 13.99 7.54 -3.46
N GLN A 58 14.38 6.77 -4.48
CA GLN A 58 14.96 7.31 -5.72
C GLN A 58 14.01 8.22 -6.50
N LYS A 59 12.68 8.00 -6.38
CA LYS A 59 11.67 8.77 -7.12
C LYS A 59 11.15 9.98 -6.36
N SER A 60 11.26 9.97 -5.03
CA SER A 60 10.65 10.97 -4.16
C SER A 60 11.48 12.25 -3.95
N GLY A 61 12.78 12.23 -4.27
CA GLY A 61 13.67 13.39 -4.06
C GLY A 61 13.58 13.90 -2.61
N ASP A 62 13.35 15.21 -2.44
CA ASP A 62 13.23 15.87 -1.13
C ASP A 62 12.10 15.32 -0.23
N MET A 63 11.16 14.54 -0.80
CA MET A 63 10.05 13.92 -0.07
C MET A 63 10.33 12.49 0.39
N GLU A 64 11.58 12.01 0.31
CA GLU A 64 11.96 10.62 0.62
C GLU A 64 11.46 10.13 1.98
N ALA A 65 11.63 10.91 3.04
CA ALA A 65 11.21 10.52 4.37
C ALA A 65 9.70 10.21 4.43
N TYR A 66 8.88 11.11 3.88
CA TYR A 66 7.43 10.97 3.84
C TYR A 66 6.97 9.85 2.91
N ALA A 67 7.59 9.71 1.74
CA ALA A 67 7.26 8.64 0.80
C ALA A 67 7.59 7.25 1.38
N THR A 68 8.73 7.13 2.05
CA THR A 68 9.14 5.92 2.74
C THR A 68 8.17 5.54 3.86
N GLU A 69 7.74 6.52 4.66
CA GLU A 69 6.76 6.31 5.73
C GLU A 69 5.42 5.81 5.18
N LEU A 70 4.90 6.45 4.12
CA LEU A 70 3.67 6.03 3.45
C LEU A 70 3.74 4.56 2.99
N TYR A 71 4.84 4.17 2.34
CA TYR A 71 4.99 2.81 1.83
C TYR A 71 5.13 1.78 2.94
N ASN A 72 5.82 2.11 4.04
CA ASN A 72 5.87 1.25 5.22
C ASN A 72 4.47 0.99 5.80
N LYS A 73 3.62 2.03 5.88
CA LYS A 73 2.22 1.89 6.30
C LYS A 73 1.40 1.05 5.31
N LEU A 74 1.62 1.22 4.01
CA LEU A 74 0.99 0.36 3.00
C LEU A 74 1.39 -1.11 3.16
N PHE A 75 2.65 -1.42 3.47
CA PHE A 75 3.08 -2.79 3.72
C PHE A 75 2.45 -3.37 4.98
N GLU A 76 2.40 -2.61 6.08
CA GLU A 76 1.72 -3.00 7.31
C GLU A 76 0.26 -3.41 7.05
N LEU A 77 -0.50 -2.55 6.36
CA LEU A 77 -1.88 -2.83 5.97
C LEU A 77 -1.99 -4.08 5.06
N SER A 78 -1.02 -4.25 4.15
CA SER A 78 -0.99 -5.42 3.25
C SER A 78 -0.79 -6.71 4.02
N ARG A 79 0.11 -6.73 5.01
CA ARG A 79 0.37 -7.92 5.82
C ARG A 79 -0.81 -8.26 6.71
N ASN A 80 -1.44 -7.25 7.32
CA ASN A 80 -2.64 -7.46 8.14
C ASN A 80 -3.78 -8.04 7.30
N TYR A 81 -4.04 -7.49 6.12
CA TYR A 81 -5.09 -8.01 5.26
C TYR A 81 -4.80 -9.43 4.74
N GLN A 82 -3.54 -9.77 4.45
CA GLN A 82 -3.15 -11.14 4.12
C GLN A 82 -3.45 -12.10 5.27
N LYS A 83 -3.12 -11.72 6.53
CA LYS A 83 -3.42 -12.53 7.72
C LYS A 83 -4.93 -12.77 7.86
N ASP A 84 -5.74 -11.74 7.69
CA ASP A 84 -7.21 -11.86 7.77
C ASP A 84 -7.77 -12.82 6.72
N ILE A 85 -7.25 -12.78 5.49
CA ILE A 85 -7.68 -13.66 4.41
C ILE A 85 -7.28 -15.10 4.69
N ILE A 86 -6.03 -15.33 5.09
CA ILE A 86 -5.53 -16.67 5.40
C ILE A 86 -6.30 -17.25 6.59
N GLY A 87 -6.58 -16.44 7.61
CA GLY A 87 -7.43 -16.84 8.74
C GLY A 87 -8.81 -17.34 8.32
N LYS A 88 -9.44 -16.69 7.33
CA LYS A 88 -10.74 -17.11 6.75
C LYS A 88 -10.68 -18.36 5.89
N ILE A 89 -9.50 -18.76 5.40
CA ILE A 89 -9.32 -19.98 4.60
C ILE A 89 -9.18 -21.20 5.52
N ILE A 90 -8.56 -21.01 6.68
CA ILE A 90 -8.24 -22.07 7.64
C ILE A 90 -9.39 -22.32 8.63
N SER A 91 -10.27 -21.35 8.84
CA SER A 91 -11.50 -21.45 9.64
C SER A 91 -12.58 -22.28 8.96
#